data_AF-A0A7W9A4V3-F1
#
_entry.id   AF-A0A7W9A4V3-F1
#
_cell.length_a   1.000
_cell.length_b   1.000
_cell.length_c   1.000
_cell.angle_alpha   90.00
_cell.angle_beta   90.00
_cell.angle_gamma   90.00
#
_symmetry.space_group_name_H-M   'P 1'
#
loop_
_entity.id
_entity.type
_entity.pdbx_description
1 polymer ?
#
loop_
_entity_poly.entity_id
_entity_poly.type
_entity_poly.pdbx_seq_one_letter_code
_entity_poly.pdbx_strand_id
1 'polypeptide(L)'
;MTDHTPPPPMPGSEPAPMIGPDPVVDTPKGPNAPPPGAADVEDREIPAGRPPRRDAHMRTADGILKPIQDSNYFSHDPDELAMVSAHIDEYYNQALDIFPFWEKDGKPDRFHVLFTRQINERFPADLPLRSHIHDYGRGVFAALMVHVGVKRLTQALALIGLMVLATVGPTWLAQWTGSRPVGLGLAAGGMLVTLGVFWALQAILFIQYRFRLENDSYQLSREIVQQTRELQNLFTTARAMADQAETQYQMDGKGWGQRALYLTRLTMWIGARMEYLEKYVQMELWRVRRERYWTRWVSRIATPLILIVWLVAFAYERPPIDEVAFRGLQALAVVIGIIISWLSYFRWQTPVGAIQDKLGAESWVRYASLDVDNAVADQVRRDKERLVEYRALTRGR
;
A
#
# COMPACT_ATOMS: atom_id res chain seq x y z
N MET A 1 -40.59 -17.48 -19.49
CA MET A 1 -41.24 -17.82 -18.20
C MET A 1 -40.11 -18.18 -17.26
N THR A 2 -39.70 -17.40 -16.27
CA THR A 2 -40.40 -16.43 -15.41
C THR A 2 -39.54 -15.18 -15.19
N ASP A 3 -40.21 -14.02 -15.19
CA ASP A 3 -39.65 -12.67 -15.05
C ASP A 3 -39.64 -12.27 -13.56
N HIS A 4 -38.53 -11.71 -13.07
CA HIS A 4 -38.37 -11.26 -11.68
C HIS A 4 -38.13 -9.75 -11.67
N THR A 5 -39.22 -8.99 -11.75
CA THR A 5 -39.23 -7.55 -11.49
C THR A 5 -40.04 -7.26 -10.23
N PRO A 6 -39.48 -6.52 -9.24
CA PRO A 6 -40.22 -6.11 -8.05
C PRO A 6 -41.17 -4.93 -8.36
N PRO A 7 -42.29 -4.79 -7.61
CA PRO A 7 -43.30 -3.77 -7.87
C PRO A 7 -42.86 -2.36 -7.45
N PRO A 8 -43.44 -1.30 -8.05
CA PRO A 8 -43.09 0.09 -7.76
C PRO A 8 -43.64 0.58 -6.40
N PRO A 9 -43.04 1.64 -5.82
CA PRO A 9 -43.49 2.22 -4.55
C PRO A 9 -44.78 3.04 -4.69
N MET A 10 -45.62 3.00 -3.65
CA MET A 10 -46.86 3.78 -3.54
C MET A 10 -46.58 5.29 -3.37
N PRO A 11 -47.43 6.18 -3.93
CA PRO A 11 -47.29 7.63 -3.85
C PRO A 11 -48.06 8.26 -2.67
N GLY A 12 -47.48 9.31 -2.07
CA GLY A 12 -48.03 10.17 -1.01
C GLY A 12 -47.22 10.03 0.28
N SER A 13 -46.47 11.02 0.77
CA SER A 13 -46.77 12.46 0.89
C SER A 13 -45.50 13.33 0.83
N GLU A 14 -45.61 14.46 0.13
CA GLU A 14 -44.63 15.53 -0.05
C GLU A 14 -44.25 16.33 1.24
N PRO A 15 -43.22 17.21 1.17
CA PRO A 15 -42.42 17.67 2.32
C PRO A 15 -42.65 19.15 2.76
N ALA A 16 -41.91 19.54 3.82
CA ALA A 16 -41.39 20.87 4.22
C ALA A 16 -41.98 21.48 5.52
N PRO A 17 -41.35 22.49 6.20
CA PRO A 17 -39.98 23.04 6.11
C PRO A 17 -39.23 23.27 7.47
N MET A 18 -37.92 23.51 7.36
CA MET A 18 -37.03 24.48 8.07
C MET A 18 -37.17 24.73 9.59
N ILE A 19 -36.03 24.71 10.31
CA ILE A 19 -35.46 25.85 11.09
C ILE A 19 -34.24 25.31 11.88
N GLY A 20 -33.06 25.89 11.64
CA GLY A 20 -31.89 25.72 12.51
C GLY A 20 -32.00 26.58 13.77
N PRO A 21 -31.24 26.23 14.82
CA PRO A 21 -30.14 27.11 15.18
C PRO A 21 -28.80 26.36 15.35
N ASP A 22 -27.73 27.14 15.25
CA ASP A 22 -26.30 26.82 15.40
C ASP A 22 -25.93 26.11 16.73
N PRO A 23 -24.72 25.52 16.84
CA PRO A 23 -24.44 24.40 17.72
C PRO A 23 -24.22 24.86 19.17
N VAL A 24 -24.96 24.26 20.10
CA VAL A 24 -24.62 24.28 21.51
C VAL A 24 -23.52 23.24 21.73
N VAL A 25 -22.32 23.72 22.06
CA VAL A 25 -21.25 22.92 22.64
C VAL A 25 -21.67 22.58 24.07
N ASP A 26 -22.35 21.45 24.24
CA ASP A 26 -22.55 20.81 25.54
C ASP A 26 -21.72 19.54 25.60
N THR A 27 -20.69 19.54 26.44
CA THR A 27 -19.93 18.36 26.83
C THR A 27 -20.79 17.52 27.80
N PRO A 28 -21.21 16.29 27.46
CA PRO A 28 -21.84 15.43 28.43
C PRO A 28 -20.77 14.66 29.21
N LYS A 29 -20.73 14.94 30.51
CA LYS A 29 -20.13 14.10 31.55
C LYS A 29 -20.80 12.72 31.54
N GLY A 30 -19.97 11.67 31.59
CA GLY A 30 -20.38 10.33 32.02
C GLY A 30 -20.51 9.31 30.89
N PRO A 31 -20.13 8.03 31.12
CA PRO A 31 -20.28 6.96 30.15
C PRO A 31 -21.77 6.72 29.85
N ASN A 32 -22.09 6.62 28.55
CA ASN A 32 -23.43 6.27 28.08
C ASN A 32 -23.92 4.98 28.76
N ALA A 33 -25.15 4.99 29.27
CA ALA A 33 -25.81 3.79 29.73
C ALA A 33 -25.88 2.77 28.57
N PRO A 34 -25.56 1.49 28.81
CA PRO A 34 -25.53 0.50 27.75
C PRO A 34 -26.95 0.21 27.22
N PRO A 35 -27.08 -0.23 25.95
CA PRO A 35 -28.37 -0.42 25.30
C PRO A 35 -29.27 -1.44 26.03
N PRO A 36 -30.61 -1.32 25.93
CA PRO A 36 -31.55 -2.24 26.58
C PRO A 36 -31.29 -3.69 26.15
N GLY A 37 -31.00 -4.56 27.12
CA GLY A 37 -30.52 -5.94 26.90
C GLY A 37 -29.06 -6.18 27.33
N ALA A 38 -28.35 -5.13 27.74
CA ALA A 38 -27.02 -5.20 28.35
C ALA A 38 -27.09 -5.11 29.89
N ALA A 39 -28.06 -5.78 30.50
CA ALA A 39 -27.99 -6.05 31.94
C ALA A 39 -26.81 -7.00 32.18
N ASP A 40 -25.91 -6.62 33.08
CA ASP A 40 -24.77 -7.44 33.49
C ASP A 40 -25.28 -8.78 34.02
N VAL A 41 -25.12 -9.83 33.20
CA VAL A 41 -25.29 -11.21 33.65
C VAL A 41 -24.14 -11.48 34.62
N GLU A 42 -24.46 -11.82 35.87
CA GLU A 42 -23.47 -12.02 36.96
C GLU A 42 -22.40 -13.07 36.64
N ASP A 43 -22.59 -13.90 35.60
CA ASP A 43 -21.66 -14.93 35.13
C ASP A 43 -21.09 -14.67 33.73
N ARG A 44 -20.97 -13.40 33.30
CA ARG A 44 -20.25 -13.11 32.05
C ARG A 44 -18.75 -13.29 32.27
N GLU A 45 -18.19 -14.40 31.79
CA GLU A 45 -16.75 -14.57 31.64
C GLU A 45 -16.20 -13.31 30.95
N ILE A 46 -15.33 -12.58 31.68
CA ILE A 46 -14.56 -11.48 31.11
C ILE A 46 -13.88 -12.06 29.88
N PRO A 47 -14.07 -11.49 28.67
CA PRO A 47 -13.39 -11.98 27.49
C PRO A 47 -11.90 -12.06 27.85
N ALA A 48 -11.34 -13.27 27.78
CA ALA A 48 -9.95 -13.49 28.11
C ALA A 48 -9.14 -12.38 27.42
N GLY A 49 -8.34 -11.66 28.20
CA GLY A 49 -7.50 -10.58 27.68
C GLY A 49 -6.82 -11.10 26.42
N ARG A 50 -6.84 -10.28 25.34
CA ARG A 50 -6.30 -10.66 24.03
C ARG A 50 -5.03 -11.47 24.26
N PRO A 51 -4.94 -12.74 23.79
CA PRO A 51 -3.80 -13.58 24.10
C PRO A 51 -2.52 -12.82 23.77
N PRO A 52 -1.48 -12.92 24.61
CA PRO A 52 -0.21 -12.25 24.32
C PRO A 52 0.17 -12.58 22.88
N ARG A 53 0.50 -11.53 22.11
CA ARG A 53 0.86 -11.66 20.70
C ARG A 53 1.92 -12.76 20.63
N ARG A 54 1.70 -13.80 19.82
CA ARG A 54 2.58 -14.99 19.78
C ARG A 54 4.06 -14.62 19.60
N ASP A 55 4.35 -13.47 19.00
CA ASP A 55 5.72 -12.99 18.71
C ASP A 55 6.26 -11.93 19.68
N ALA A 56 5.53 -11.61 20.77
CA ALA A 56 5.91 -10.55 21.71
C ALA A 56 7.29 -10.77 22.35
N HIS A 57 7.78 -12.01 22.36
CA HIS A 57 9.08 -12.40 22.90
C HIS A 57 10.22 -12.21 21.88
N MET A 58 9.94 -12.18 20.58
CA MET A 58 10.94 -11.96 19.51
C MET A 58 11.12 -10.48 19.15
N ARG A 59 10.28 -9.60 19.71
CA ARG A 59 10.22 -8.18 19.36
C ARG A 59 10.28 -7.28 20.60
N THR A 60 10.81 -6.07 20.44
CA THR A 60 10.73 -4.99 21.44
C THR A 60 9.31 -4.39 21.46
N ALA A 61 9.01 -3.56 22.47
CA ALA A 61 7.71 -2.88 22.60
C ALA A 61 7.34 -2.04 21.35
N ASP A 62 8.35 -1.56 20.63
CA ASP A 62 8.21 -0.78 19.38
C ASP A 62 7.93 -1.67 18.14
N GLY A 63 7.83 -3.00 18.33
CA GLY A 63 7.55 -3.94 17.25
C GLY A 63 8.74 -4.23 16.34
N ILE A 64 9.95 -3.81 16.70
CA ILE A 64 11.21 -4.14 16.02
C ILE A 64 11.66 -5.52 16.51
N LEU A 65 12.34 -6.33 15.69
CA LEU A 65 12.97 -7.55 16.18
C LEU A 65 13.95 -7.20 17.32
N LYS A 66 13.95 -7.99 18.39
CA LYS A 66 14.86 -7.72 19.50
C LYS A 66 16.30 -7.65 18.98
N PRO A 67 17.11 -6.67 19.44
CA PRO A 67 18.53 -6.64 19.15
C PRO A 67 19.17 -8.00 19.43
N ILE A 68 20.23 -8.35 18.71
CA ILE A 68 20.89 -9.67 18.78
C ILE A 68 21.21 -10.08 20.22
N GLN A 69 21.61 -9.11 21.05
CA GLN A 69 21.97 -9.28 22.47
C GLN A 69 20.78 -9.66 23.36
N ASP A 70 19.56 -9.30 22.96
CA ASP A 70 18.31 -9.56 23.67
C ASP A 70 17.45 -10.62 22.93
N SER A 71 17.98 -11.20 21.84
CA SER A 71 17.21 -12.09 20.97
C SER A 71 17.22 -13.52 21.50
N ASN A 72 16.03 -14.04 21.78
CA ASN A 72 15.82 -15.38 22.32
C ASN A 72 16.37 -16.51 21.40
N TYR A 73 16.70 -16.22 20.13
CA TYR A 73 17.24 -17.18 19.17
C TYR A 73 18.60 -17.77 19.56
N PHE A 74 19.40 -17.01 20.33
CA PHE A 74 20.77 -17.37 20.70
C PHE A 74 20.91 -17.62 22.21
N SER A 75 19.78 -17.81 22.90
CA SER A 75 19.78 -18.13 24.32
C SER A 75 20.36 -19.53 24.59
N HIS A 76 20.98 -19.67 25.75
CA HIS A 76 21.44 -20.95 26.28
C HIS A 76 20.41 -21.55 27.26
N ASP A 77 19.31 -20.85 27.50
CA ASP A 77 18.21 -21.32 28.34
C ASP A 77 17.39 -22.39 27.58
N PRO A 78 17.25 -23.62 28.13
CA PRO A 78 16.46 -24.68 27.50
C PRO A 78 14.99 -24.29 27.25
N ASP A 79 14.39 -23.44 28.09
CA ASP A 79 12.99 -23.03 27.91
C ASP A 79 12.82 -22.08 26.72
N GLU A 80 13.77 -21.17 26.51
CA GLU A 80 13.79 -20.26 25.36
C GLU A 80 14.10 -20.99 24.05
N LEU A 81 15.03 -21.96 24.09
CA LEU A 81 15.33 -22.82 22.94
C LEU A 81 14.13 -23.69 22.53
N ALA A 82 13.40 -24.25 23.49
CA ALA A 82 12.19 -25.03 23.22
C ALA A 82 11.10 -24.17 22.56
N MET A 83 10.93 -22.93 23.02
CA MET A 83 9.98 -21.98 22.44
C MET A 83 10.37 -21.58 21.01
N VAL A 84 11.64 -21.25 20.76
CA VAL A 84 12.13 -20.92 19.41
C VAL A 84 12.03 -22.13 18.49
N SER A 85 12.38 -23.32 18.97
CA SER A 85 12.22 -24.57 18.22
C SER A 85 10.77 -24.82 17.85
N ALA A 86 9.80 -24.60 18.75
CA ALA A 86 8.38 -24.74 18.46
C ALA A 86 7.92 -23.78 17.34
N HIS A 87 8.47 -22.57 17.28
CA HIS A 87 8.17 -21.61 16.22
C HIS A 87 8.80 -22.00 14.87
N ILE A 88 10.02 -22.52 14.89
CA ILE A 88 10.67 -23.09 13.70
C ILE A 88 9.91 -24.32 13.20
N ASP A 89 9.43 -25.15 14.11
CA ASP A 89 8.65 -26.35 13.80
C ASP A 89 7.29 -25.98 13.18
N GLU A 90 6.68 -24.85 13.53
CA GLU A 90 5.49 -24.32 12.84
C GLU A 90 5.74 -24.08 11.35
N TYR A 91 6.94 -23.62 10.98
CA TYR A 91 7.34 -23.45 9.58
C TYR A 91 7.55 -24.80 8.86
N TYR A 92 8.25 -25.75 9.48
CA TYR A 92 8.58 -27.04 8.83
C TYR A 92 7.43 -28.05 8.83
N ASN A 93 6.54 -28.01 9.82
CA ASN A 93 5.45 -28.96 9.96
C ASN A 93 4.17 -28.50 9.25
N GLN A 94 4.12 -27.28 8.71
CA GLN A 94 3.04 -26.87 7.84
C GLN A 94 3.12 -27.60 6.51
N ALA A 95 1.99 -28.18 6.09
CA ALA A 95 1.88 -28.88 4.81
C ALA A 95 2.30 -27.93 3.66
N LEU A 96 3.22 -28.39 2.82
CA LEU A 96 3.47 -27.79 1.52
C LEU A 96 2.26 -28.09 0.64
N ASP A 97 1.33 -27.14 0.55
CA ASP A 97 0.19 -27.29 -0.33
C ASP A 97 0.65 -27.00 -1.78
N ILE A 98 1.05 -28.07 -2.47
CA ILE A 98 1.67 -28.04 -3.82
C ILE A 98 0.63 -27.66 -4.89
N PHE A 99 -0.66 -27.85 -4.61
CA PHE A 99 -1.76 -27.45 -5.48
C PHE A 99 -2.71 -26.52 -4.71
N PRO A 100 -2.70 -25.20 -4.99
CA PRO A 100 -3.69 -24.28 -4.42
C PRO A 100 -5.14 -24.55 -4.87
N PHE A 101 -5.37 -25.63 -5.61
CA PHE A 101 -6.62 -26.01 -6.24
C PHE A 101 -6.93 -27.48 -5.93
N TRP A 102 -7.42 -27.78 -4.73
CA TRP A 102 -8.23 -28.99 -4.54
C TRP A 102 -9.69 -28.57 -4.43
N GLU A 103 -10.40 -28.77 -5.54
CA GLU A 103 -11.76 -29.33 -5.70
C GLU A 103 -12.68 -29.45 -4.48
N LYS A 104 -12.84 -28.40 -3.67
CA LYS A 104 -13.99 -28.26 -2.78
C LYS A 104 -14.70 -26.94 -3.02
N ASP A 105 -15.64 -26.99 -3.96
CA ASP A 105 -16.88 -26.20 -4.12
C ASP A 105 -16.86 -24.66 -3.94
N GLY A 106 -15.69 -24.02 -3.99
CA GLY A 106 -15.52 -22.57 -3.92
C GLY A 106 -14.88 -21.99 -5.17
N LYS A 107 -15.17 -20.70 -5.46
CA LYS A 107 -14.37 -19.93 -6.43
C LYS A 107 -12.89 -20.01 -6.01
N PRO A 108 -11.97 -20.32 -6.93
CA PRO A 108 -10.55 -20.43 -6.60
C PRO A 108 -10.05 -19.11 -6.02
N ASP A 109 -9.46 -19.16 -4.83
CA ASP A 109 -8.76 -18.02 -4.26
C ASP A 109 -7.61 -17.63 -5.19
N ARG A 110 -7.48 -16.33 -5.45
CA ARG A 110 -6.43 -15.83 -6.34
C ARG A 110 -5.07 -16.11 -5.70
N PHE A 111 -4.08 -16.56 -6.48
CA PHE A 111 -2.73 -16.94 -6.02
C PHE A 111 -2.11 -15.99 -4.96
N HIS A 112 -2.29 -14.68 -5.12
CA HIS A 112 -1.76 -13.69 -4.19
C HIS A 112 -2.43 -13.69 -2.81
N VAL A 113 -3.69 -14.11 -2.70
CA VAL A 113 -4.43 -14.26 -1.43
C VAL A 113 -3.87 -15.45 -0.67
N LEU A 114 -3.67 -16.58 -1.36
CA LEU A 114 -3.08 -17.78 -0.79
C LEU A 114 -1.65 -17.55 -0.35
N PHE A 115 -0.82 -16.89 -1.16
CA PHE A 115 0.54 -16.55 -0.78
C PHE A 115 0.60 -15.60 0.43
N THR A 116 -0.25 -14.57 0.48
CA THR A 116 -0.35 -13.69 1.65
C THR A 116 -0.74 -14.47 2.90
N ARG A 117 -1.72 -15.38 2.79
CA ARG A 117 -2.16 -16.23 3.89
C ARG A 117 -1.04 -17.17 4.37
N GLN A 118 -0.36 -17.85 3.46
CA GLN A 118 0.77 -18.72 3.78
C GLN A 118 1.89 -17.97 4.50
N ILE A 119 2.23 -16.74 4.07
CA ILE A 119 3.23 -15.94 4.81
C ILE A 119 2.71 -15.52 6.18
N ASN A 120 1.43 -15.16 6.30
CA ASN A 120 0.83 -14.82 7.60
C ASN A 120 0.91 -15.97 8.60
N GLU A 121 0.70 -17.19 8.12
CA GLU A 121 0.73 -18.40 8.93
C GLU A 121 2.17 -18.88 9.20
N ARG A 122 3.13 -18.63 8.31
CA ARG A 122 4.54 -19.08 8.45
C ARG A 122 5.44 -18.12 9.19
N PHE A 123 5.21 -16.81 9.04
CA PHE A 123 6.06 -15.76 9.57
C PHE A 123 5.21 -14.65 10.21
N PRO A 124 4.51 -14.96 11.32
CA PRO A 124 3.68 -13.99 12.03
C PRO A 124 4.52 -12.83 12.56
N ALA A 125 5.77 -13.11 12.95
CA ALA A 125 6.72 -12.08 13.37
C ALA A 125 6.79 -10.96 12.32
N ASP A 126 6.91 -11.25 11.03
CA ASP A 126 7.14 -10.23 9.99
C ASP A 126 5.88 -9.43 9.60
N LEU A 127 4.76 -9.59 10.33
CA LEU A 127 3.51 -8.90 10.07
C LEU A 127 3.63 -7.36 10.04
N PRO A 128 4.31 -6.66 10.97
CA PRO A 128 4.35 -5.20 10.98
C PRO A 128 5.01 -4.59 9.73
N LEU A 129 6.10 -5.20 9.26
CA LEU A 129 6.76 -4.76 8.03
C LEU A 129 5.87 -5.04 6.82
N ARG A 130 5.24 -6.21 6.78
CA ARG A 130 4.33 -6.59 5.68
C ARG A 130 3.06 -5.74 5.65
N SER A 131 2.53 -5.33 6.80
CA SER A 131 1.43 -4.37 6.87
C SER A 131 1.88 -3.00 6.35
N HIS A 132 3.07 -2.52 6.72
CA HIS A 132 3.57 -1.25 6.18
C HIS A 132 3.75 -1.32 4.66
N ILE A 133 4.37 -2.37 4.13
CA ILE A 133 4.51 -2.57 2.67
C ILE A 133 3.13 -2.58 1.98
N HIS A 134 2.14 -3.23 2.58
CA HIS A 134 0.78 -3.27 2.06
C HIS A 134 0.10 -1.90 2.10
N ASP A 135 0.20 -1.19 3.23
CA ASP A 135 -0.37 0.13 3.46
C ASP A 135 0.27 1.16 2.52
N TYR A 136 1.57 1.05 2.26
CA TYR A 136 2.25 1.83 1.23
C TYR A 136 1.62 1.59 -0.15
N GLY A 137 1.44 0.32 -0.55
CA GLY A 137 0.81 -0.01 -1.83
C GLY A 137 -0.59 0.60 -1.98
N ARG A 138 -1.41 0.50 -0.92
CA ARG A 138 -2.75 1.10 -0.87
C ARG A 138 -2.72 2.63 -0.85
N GLY A 139 -1.76 3.22 -0.14
CA GLY A 139 -1.53 4.66 -0.06
C GLY A 139 -1.16 5.26 -1.41
N VAL A 140 -0.25 4.60 -2.15
CA VAL A 140 0.13 5.00 -3.52
C VAL A 140 -1.07 4.94 -4.44
N PHE A 141 -1.89 3.89 -4.36
CA PHE A 141 -3.10 3.78 -5.16
C PHE A 141 -4.13 4.88 -4.84
N ALA A 142 -4.40 5.12 -3.55
CA ALA A 142 -5.30 6.17 -3.12
C ALA A 142 -4.84 7.56 -3.60
N ALA A 143 -3.54 7.86 -3.43
CA ALA A 143 -2.94 9.11 -3.91
C ALA A 143 -3.05 9.25 -5.43
N LEU A 144 -2.85 8.17 -6.18
CA LEU A 144 -2.99 8.14 -7.63
C LEU A 144 -4.44 8.41 -8.08
N MET A 145 -5.41 7.78 -7.42
CA MET A 145 -6.84 8.00 -7.70
C MET A 145 -7.26 9.43 -7.41
N VAL A 146 -6.84 10.00 -6.27
CA VAL A 146 -7.09 11.41 -5.93
C VAL A 146 -6.44 12.33 -6.95
N HIS A 147 -5.17 12.10 -7.31
CA HIS A 147 -4.47 12.92 -8.30
C HIS A 147 -5.18 12.92 -9.66
N VAL A 148 -5.55 11.73 -10.17
CA VAL A 148 -6.29 11.62 -11.43
C VAL A 148 -7.65 12.29 -11.33
N GLY A 149 -8.41 12.04 -10.26
CA GLY A 149 -9.73 12.64 -10.04
C GLY A 149 -9.69 14.16 -10.01
N VAL A 150 -8.81 14.74 -9.20
CA VAL A 150 -8.63 16.20 -9.11
C VAL A 150 -8.20 16.79 -10.44
N LYS A 151 -7.31 16.12 -11.19
CA LYS A 151 -6.86 16.55 -12.52
C LYS A 151 -8.00 16.57 -13.55
N ARG A 152 -8.90 15.59 -13.51
CA ARG A 152 -10.07 15.55 -14.41
C ARG A 152 -11.13 16.58 -14.01
N LEU A 153 -11.39 16.73 -12.72
CA LEU A 153 -12.31 17.74 -12.21
C LEU A 153 -11.87 19.16 -12.58
N THR A 154 -10.60 19.49 -12.34
CA THR A 154 -10.05 20.80 -12.67
C THR A 154 -9.99 21.06 -14.18
N GLN A 155 -9.75 20.04 -15.01
CA GLN A 155 -9.90 20.16 -16.47
C GLN A 155 -11.35 20.50 -16.83
N ALA A 156 -12.33 19.75 -16.31
CA ALA A 156 -13.74 19.97 -16.60
C ALA A 156 -14.19 21.37 -16.15
N LEU A 157 -13.80 21.80 -14.94
CA LEU A 157 -14.10 23.14 -14.42
C LEU A 157 -13.49 24.24 -15.27
N ALA A 158 -12.24 24.08 -15.74
CA ALA A 158 -11.61 25.06 -16.61
C ALA A 158 -12.35 25.17 -17.95
N LEU A 159 -12.76 24.04 -18.54
CA LEU A 159 -13.56 24.02 -19.77
C LEU A 159 -14.93 24.68 -19.58
N ILE A 160 -15.64 24.36 -18.48
CA ILE A 160 -16.91 25.02 -18.12
C ILE A 160 -16.70 26.53 -17.96
N GLY A 161 -15.61 26.95 -17.30
CA GLY A 161 -15.24 28.35 -17.16
C GLY A 161 -15.08 29.06 -18.52
N LEU A 162 -14.43 28.42 -19.50
CA LEU A 162 -14.32 28.94 -20.87
C LEU A 162 -15.69 29.09 -21.54
N MET A 163 -16.56 28.09 -21.38
CA MET A 163 -17.93 28.15 -21.92
C MET A 163 -18.72 29.31 -21.32
N VAL A 164 -18.70 29.47 -19.99
CA VAL A 164 -19.37 30.58 -19.28
C VAL A 164 -18.82 31.94 -19.74
N LEU A 165 -17.50 32.06 -19.89
CA LEU A 165 -16.85 33.28 -20.38
C LEU A 165 -17.21 33.60 -21.84
N ALA A 166 -17.50 32.60 -22.66
CA ALA A 166 -17.93 32.83 -24.04
C ALA A 166 -19.42 33.21 -24.14
N THR A 167 -20.28 32.65 -23.28
CA THR A 167 -21.73 32.84 -23.33
C THR A 167 -22.19 34.07 -22.56
N VAL A 168 -21.83 34.16 -21.29
CA VAL A 168 -22.30 35.19 -20.35
C VAL A 168 -21.25 36.27 -20.11
N GLY A 169 -19.96 35.93 -20.30
CA GLY A 169 -18.85 36.85 -20.08
C GLY A 169 -18.99 38.21 -20.78
N PRO A 170 -19.29 38.29 -22.10
CA PRO A 170 -19.33 39.55 -22.80
C PRO A 170 -20.42 40.50 -22.31
N THR A 171 -21.60 39.96 -21.99
CA THR A 171 -22.75 40.77 -21.54
C THR A 171 -22.55 41.25 -20.12
N TRP A 172 -22.09 40.36 -19.23
CA TRP A 172 -21.81 40.69 -17.83
C TRP A 172 -20.69 41.71 -17.70
N LEU A 173 -19.57 41.53 -18.41
CA LEU A 173 -18.43 42.46 -18.36
C LEU A 173 -18.72 43.79 -19.07
N ALA A 174 -19.55 43.79 -20.11
CA ALA A 174 -19.98 45.02 -20.76
C ALA A 174 -20.89 45.87 -19.86
N GLN A 175 -21.74 45.25 -19.03
CA GLN A 175 -22.53 45.97 -18.02
C GLN A 175 -21.64 46.66 -17.00
N TRP A 176 -20.56 45.99 -16.59
CA TRP A 176 -19.65 46.51 -15.58
C TRP A 176 -18.75 47.63 -16.10
N THR A 177 -18.32 47.54 -17.37
CA THR A 177 -17.41 48.52 -17.99
C THR A 177 -18.12 49.62 -18.78
N GLY A 178 -19.42 49.50 -19.00
CA GLY A 178 -20.21 50.42 -19.84
C GLY A 178 -19.90 50.34 -21.33
N SER A 179 -19.06 49.39 -21.77
CA SER A 179 -18.58 49.30 -23.16
C SER A 179 -18.54 47.86 -23.66
N ARG A 180 -19.28 47.58 -24.74
CA ARG A 180 -19.31 46.27 -25.41
C ARG A 180 -17.95 45.78 -25.92
N PRO A 181 -17.15 46.59 -26.66
CA PRO A 181 -15.84 46.12 -27.11
C PRO A 181 -14.87 45.84 -25.95
N VAL A 182 -14.95 46.61 -24.86
CA VAL A 182 -14.13 46.37 -23.67
C VAL A 182 -14.58 45.08 -22.95
N GLY A 183 -15.89 44.85 -22.81
CA GLY A 183 -16.42 43.61 -22.24
C GLY A 183 -16.01 42.35 -23.02
N LEU A 184 -16.00 42.42 -24.35
CA LEU A 184 -15.49 41.33 -25.20
C LEU A 184 -13.99 41.09 -24.99
N GLY A 185 -13.18 42.15 -24.96
CA GLY A 185 -11.74 42.05 -24.69
C GLY A 185 -11.44 41.44 -23.32
N LEU A 186 -12.20 41.83 -22.29
CA LEU A 186 -12.07 41.25 -20.95
C LEU A 186 -12.50 39.79 -20.89
N ALA A 187 -13.53 39.37 -21.63
CA ALA A 187 -13.93 37.97 -21.72
C ALA A 187 -12.79 37.11 -22.32
N ALA A 188 -12.21 37.57 -23.44
CA ALA A 188 -11.04 36.93 -24.05
C ALA A 188 -9.82 36.89 -23.10
N GLY A 189 -9.54 37.99 -22.41
CA GLY A 189 -8.50 38.05 -21.38
C GLY A 189 -8.75 37.07 -20.22
N GLY A 190 -10.01 36.96 -19.77
CA GLY A 190 -10.43 36.02 -18.73
C GLY A 190 -10.21 34.55 -19.12
N MET A 191 -10.35 34.21 -20.41
CA MET A 191 -10.06 32.86 -20.90
C MET A 191 -8.56 32.53 -20.79
N LEU A 192 -7.68 33.49 -21.08
CA LEU A 192 -6.24 33.34 -20.90
C LEU A 192 -5.85 33.24 -19.42
N VAL A 193 -6.49 34.02 -18.55
CA VAL A 193 -6.32 33.91 -17.09
C VAL A 193 -6.75 32.53 -16.61
N THR A 194 -7.87 31.99 -17.13
CA THR A 194 -8.34 30.64 -16.79
C THR A 194 -7.30 29.57 -17.13
N LEU A 195 -6.65 29.67 -18.29
CA LEU A 195 -5.54 28.79 -18.67
C LEU A 195 -4.35 28.92 -17.70
N GLY A 196 -3.96 30.15 -17.36
CA GLY A 196 -2.87 30.42 -16.42
C GLY A 196 -3.13 29.86 -15.01
N VAL A 197 -4.34 30.07 -14.49
CA VAL A 197 -4.78 29.53 -13.19
C VAL A 197 -4.80 28.01 -13.23
N PHE A 198 -5.36 27.40 -14.28
CA PHE A 198 -5.34 25.95 -14.46
C PHE A 198 -3.90 25.41 -14.43
N TRP A 199 -2.99 26.05 -15.17
CA TRP A 199 -1.59 25.64 -15.25
C TRP A 199 -0.89 25.74 -13.89
N ALA A 200 -1.03 26.87 -13.19
CA ALA A 200 -0.39 27.10 -11.90
C ALA A 200 -0.92 26.14 -10.83
N LEU A 201 -2.25 25.95 -10.77
CA LEU A 201 -2.89 25.01 -9.86
C LEU A 201 -2.40 23.58 -10.10
N GLN A 202 -2.36 23.13 -11.36
CA GLN A 202 -1.85 21.80 -11.71
C GLN A 202 -0.37 21.63 -11.36
N ALA A 203 0.46 22.65 -11.55
CA ALA A 203 1.86 22.61 -11.17
C ALA A 203 2.03 22.41 -9.66
N ILE A 204 1.31 23.18 -8.84
CA ILE A 204 1.37 23.07 -7.37
C ILE A 204 0.90 21.69 -6.91
N LEU A 205 -0.27 21.24 -7.38
CA LEU A 205 -0.84 19.94 -7.01
C LEU A 205 0.07 18.78 -7.42
N PHE A 206 0.70 18.88 -8.58
CA PHE A 206 1.65 17.87 -9.02
C PHE A 206 2.91 17.82 -8.16
N ILE A 207 3.45 18.98 -7.77
CA ILE A 207 4.62 19.05 -6.88
C ILE A 207 4.30 18.41 -5.53
N GLN A 208 3.15 18.73 -4.94
CA GLN A 208 2.69 18.14 -3.68
C GLN A 208 2.52 16.62 -3.79
N TYR A 209 1.85 16.16 -4.86
CA TYR A 209 1.68 14.73 -5.15
C TYR A 209 3.02 14.01 -5.30
N ARG A 210 3.97 14.61 -6.02
CA ARG A 210 5.31 14.06 -6.19
C ARG A 210 6.04 13.94 -4.85
N PHE A 211 6.10 15.02 -4.07
CA PHE A 211 6.83 15.02 -2.80
C PHE A 211 6.25 14.01 -1.81
N ARG A 212 4.93 13.87 -1.76
CA ARG A 212 4.28 12.84 -0.93
C ARG A 212 4.76 11.44 -1.33
N LEU A 213 4.70 11.11 -2.62
CA LEU A 213 5.13 9.80 -3.11
C LEU A 213 6.63 9.55 -2.89
N GLU A 214 7.48 10.56 -3.09
CA GLU A 214 8.92 10.44 -2.84
C GLU A 214 9.21 10.19 -1.35
N ASN A 215 8.53 10.90 -0.45
CA ASN A 215 8.70 10.73 0.99
C ASN A 215 8.22 9.35 1.47
N ASP A 216 7.03 8.93 1.05
CA ASP A 216 6.48 7.62 1.39
C ASP A 216 7.40 6.49 0.89
N SER A 217 7.96 6.66 -0.32
CA SER A 217 8.90 5.69 -0.92
C SER A 217 10.23 5.63 -0.18
N TYR A 218 10.74 6.78 0.27
CA TYR A 218 11.96 6.87 1.05
C TYR A 218 11.80 6.22 2.44
N GLN A 219 10.67 6.46 3.12
CA GLN A 219 10.36 5.85 4.40
C GLN A 219 10.29 4.32 4.28
N LEU A 220 9.55 3.81 3.28
CA LEU A 220 9.48 2.37 3.02
C LEU A 220 10.86 1.77 2.75
N SER A 221 11.69 2.44 1.92
CA SER A 221 13.04 1.98 1.61
C SER A 221 13.90 1.83 2.87
N ARG A 222 13.86 2.85 3.74
CA ARG A 222 14.61 2.85 5.00
C ARG A 222 14.22 1.67 5.90
N GLU A 223 12.92 1.40 6.03
CA GLU A 223 12.42 0.30 6.85
C GLU A 223 12.80 -1.07 6.28
N ILE A 224 12.66 -1.26 4.96
CA ILE A 224 13.09 -2.49 4.29
C ILE A 224 14.60 -2.70 4.47
N VAL A 225 15.42 -1.67 4.27
CA VAL A 225 16.87 -1.76 4.46
C VAL A 225 17.22 -2.09 5.91
N GLN A 226 16.57 -1.46 6.88
CA GLN A 226 16.80 -1.75 8.30
C GLN A 226 16.48 -3.21 8.62
N GLN A 227 15.27 -3.68 8.25
CA GLN A 227 14.82 -5.04 8.56
C GLN A 227 15.62 -6.11 7.81
N THR A 228 15.98 -5.87 6.55
CA THR A 228 16.81 -6.81 5.79
C THR A 228 18.24 -6.89 6.33
N ARG A 229 18.81 -5.78 6.84
CA ARG A 229 20.09 -5.80 7.57
C ARG A 229 19.99 -6.51 8.91
N GLU A 230 18.91 -6.31 9.66
CA GLU A 230 18.67 -7.04 10.91
C GLU A 230 18.60 -8.56 10.64
N LEU A 231 17.85 -8.99 9.63
CA LEU A 231 17.80 -10.40 9.21
C LEU A 231 19.15 -10.93 8.73
N GLN A 232 19.92 -10.14 7.98
CA GLN A 232 21.28 -10.51 7.57
C GLN A 232 22.18 -10.70 8.79
N ASN A 233 22.12 -9.80 9.77
CA ASN A 233 22.90 -9.91 10.98
C ASN A 233 22.51 -11.16 11.77
N LEU A 234 21.21 -11.42 11.96
CA LEU A 234 20.72 -12.65 12.58
C LEU A 234 21.24 -13.91 11.87
N PHE A 235 21.25 -13.90 10.53
CA PHE A 235 21.78 -15.00 9.74
C PHE A 235 23.30 -15.19 9.97
N THR A 236 24.08 -14.11 9.94
CA THR A 236 25.53 -14.19 10.20
C THR A 236 25.83 -14.67 11.62
N THR A 237 25.04 -14.25 12.62
CA THR A 237 25.17 -14.70 14.00
C THR A 237 24.79 -16.18 14.15
N ALA A 238 23.71 -16.64 13.51
CA ALA A 238 23.33 -18.05 13.53
C ALA A 238 24.45 -18.94 12.95
N ARG A 239 25.08 -18.49 11.86
CA ARG A 239 26.26 -19.17 11.29
C ARG A 239 27.41 -19.20 12.29
N ALA A 240 27.76 -18.07 12.89
CA ALA A 240 28.85 -17.98 13.86
C ALA A 240 28.59 -18.81 15.14
N MET A 241 27.33 -18.95 15.57
CA MET A 241 26.97 -19.78 16.72
C MET A 241 27.22 -21.27 16.45
N ALA A 242 27.01 -21.74 15.22
CA ALA A 242 27.37 -23.11 14.84
C ALA A 242 28.88 -23.35 14.99
N ASP A 243 29.70 -22.36 14.63
CA ASP A 243 31.16 -22.41 14.76
C ASP A 243 31.60 -22.38 16.24
N GLN A 244 30.95 -21.55 17.07
CA GLN A 244 31.23 -21.47 18.50
C GLN A 244 30.80 -22.73 19.26
N ALA A 245 29.63 -23.27 18.95
CA ALA A 245 29.12 -24.50 19.55
C ALA A 245 30.08 -25.67 19.35
N GLU A 246 30.75 -25.72 18.19
CA GLU A 246 31.79 -26.71 17.91
C GLU A 246 32.93 -26.66 18.93
N THR A 247 33.39 -25.45 19.26
CA THR A 247 34.49 -25.27 20.23
C THR A 247 34.07 -25.49 21.68
N GLN A 248 32.83 -25.12 22.03
CA GLN A 248 32.35 -25.17 23.42
C GLN A 248 31.90 -26.58 23.84
N TYR A 249 31.36 -27.37 22.90
CA TYR A 249 30.77 -28.67 23.17
C TYR A 249 31.58 -29.84 22.59
N GLN A 250 32.89 -29.68 22.39
CA GLN A 250 33.80 -30.70 21.84
C GLN A 250 33.67 -32.08 22.53
N MET A 251 33.30 -32.11 23.81
CA MET A 251 33.20 -33.34 24.61
C MET A 251 31.76 -33.91 24.71
N ASP A 252 30.74 -33.18 24.25
CA ASP A 252 29.32 -33.57 24.37
C ASP A 252 28.75 -34.13 23.06
N GLY A 253 29.32 -35.26 22.61
CA GLY A 253 28.90 -35.90 21.36
C GLY A 253 27.51 -36.55 21.42
N LYS A 254 26.95 -36.81 22.61
CA LYS A 254 25.61 -37.40 22.76
C LYS A 254 24.50 -36.37 22.49
N GLY A 255 24.69 -35.11 22.90
CA GLY A 255 23.76 -34.01 22.63
C GLY A 255 23.93 -33.34 21.26
N TRP A 256 25.04 -33.59 20.57
CA TRP A 256 25.40 -32.90 19.32
C TRP A 256 24.33 -33.01 18.24
N GLY A 257 23.72 -34.18 18.04
CA GLY A 257 22.72 -34.39 17.00
C GLY A 257 21.47 -33.50 17.13
N GLN A 258 21.00 -33.25 18.35
CA GLN A 258 19.85 -32.37 18.59
C GLN A 258 20.23 -30.90 18.37
N ARG A 259 21.43 -30.48 18.78
CA ARG A 259 21.93 -29.12 18.56
C ARG A 259 22.19 -28.82 17.08
N ALA A 260 22.83 -29.75 16.38
CA ALA A 260 23.08 -29.69 14.94
C ALA A 260 21.78 -29.52 14.14
N LEU A 261 20.75 -30.29 14.50
CA LEU A 261 19.42 -30.19 13.90
C LEU A 261 18.77 -28.83 14.18
N TYR A 262 18.82 -28.34 15.42
CA TYR A 262 18.29 -27.02 15.78
C TYR A 262 18.98 -25.90 15.00
N LEU A 263 20.32 -25.87 15.01
CA LEU A 263 21.10 -24.83 14.35
C LEU A 263 20.87 -24.85 12.83
N THR A 264 20.80 -26.03 12.21
CA THR A 264 20.57 -26.15 10.76
C THR A 264 19.17 -25.62 10.40
N ARG A 265 18.15 -26.02 11.19
CA ARG A 265 16.78 -25.54 11.00
C ARG A 265 16.67 -24.03 11.19
N LEU A 266 17.38 -23.47 12.18
CA LEU A 266 17.45 -22.04 12.46
C LEU A 266 18.06 -21.26 11.29
N THR A 267 19.22 -21.70 10.77
CA THR A 267 19.89 -21.06 9.62
C THR A 267 18.99 -21.04 8.38
N MET A 268 18.35 -22.18 8.06
CA MET A 268 17.40 -22.27 6.95
C MET A 268 16.13 -21.43 7.19
N TRP A 269 15.61 -21.39 8.41
CA TRP A 269 14.41 -20.62 8.74
C TRP A 269 14.64 -19.11 8.63
N ILE A 270 15.78 -18.59 9.11
CA ILE A 270 16.16 -17.19 8.95
C ILE A 270 16.36 -16.84 7.46
N GLY A 271 17.00 -17.73 6.70
CA GLY A 271 17.13 -17.58 5.24
C GLY A 271 15.78 -17.49 4.55
N ALA A 272 14.87 -18.42 4.87
CA ALA A 272 13.51 -18.44 4.32
C ALA A 272 12.75 -17.13 4.61
N ARG A 273 12.87 -16.57 5.82
CA ARG A 273 12.26 -15.26 6.15
C ARG A 273 12.67 -14.16 5.19
N MET A 274 13.96 -14.07 4.86
CA MET A 274 14.44 -13.07 3.89
C MET A 274 13.88 -13.32 2.48
N GLU A 275 13.85 -14.59 2.03
CA GLU A 275 13.26 -14.95 0.73
C GLU A 275 11.78 -14.56 0.62
N TYR A 276 10.99 -14.89 1.64
CA TYR A 276 9.56 -14.61 1.66
C TYR A 276 9.26 -13.12 1.75
N LEU A 277 10.06 -12.36 2.52
CA LEU A 277 9.97 -10.92 2.56
C LEU A 277 10.25 -10.30 1.18
N GLU A 278 11.31 -10.75 0.50
CA GLU A 278 11.64 -10.28 -0.84
C GLU A 278 10.51 -10.56 -1.83
N LYS A 279 9.98 -11.80 -1.85
CA LYS A 279 8.82 -12.16 -2.69
C LYS A 279 7.58 -11.32 -2.37
N TYR A 280 7.31 -11.06 -1.10
CA TYR A 280 6.18 -10.24 -0.69
C TYR A 280 6.29 -8.81 -1.23
N VAL A 281 7.47 -8.19 -1.11
CA VAL A 281 7.73 -6.87 -1.67
C VAL A 281 7.58 -6.88 -3.20
N GLN A 282 8.11 -7.89 -3.89
CA GLN A 282 7.96 -8.01 -5.34
C GLN A 282 6.48 -8.11 -5.75
N MET A 283 5.67 -8.88 -5.02
CA MET A 283 4.24 -8.97 -5.30
C MET A 283 3.51 -7.64 -5.09
N GLU A 284 3.77 -6.92 -4.00
CA GLU A 284 3.12 -5.63 -3.73
C GLU A 284 3.55 -4.57 -4.76
N LEU A 285 4.83 -4.50 -5.11
CA LEU A 285 5.30 -3.62 -6.20
C LEU A 285 4.69 -3.98 -7.55
N TRP A 286 4.47 -5.27 -7.82
CA TRP A 286 3.73 -5.71 -9.01
C TRP A 286 2.27 -5.25 -8.98
N ARG A 287 1.59 -5.31 -7.83
CA ARG A 287 0.22 -4.79 -7.67
C ARG A 287 0.17 -3.29 -7.94
N VAL A 288 1.08 -2.51 -7.37
CA VAL A 288 1.18 -1.06 -7.64
C VAL A 288 1.39 -0.78 -9.13
N ARG A 289 2.27 -1.54 -9.80
CA ARG A 289 2.50 -1.42 -11.24
C ARG A 289 1.24 -1.71 -12.06
N ARG A 290 0.52 -2.78 -11.71
CA ARG A 290 -0.74 -3.18 -12.36
C ARG A 290 -1.83 -2.12 -12.17
N GLU A 291 -2.01 -1.62 -10.96
CA GLU A 291 -3.01 -0.60 -10.66
C GLU A 291 -2.72 0.71 -11.42
N ARG A 292 -1.45 1.12 -11.47
CA ARG A 292 -1.01 2.25 -12.29
C ARG A 292 -1.29 2.05 -13.79
N TYR A 293 -1.12 0.84 -14.29
CA TYR A 293 -1.42 0.54 -15.69
C TYR A 293 -2.89 0.81 -16.01
N TRP A 294 -3.80 0.32 -15.16
CA TRP A 294 -5.23 0.52 -15.33
C TRP A 294 -5.65 1.98 -15.17
N THR A 295 -5.16 2.69 -14.16
CA THR A 295 -5.47 4.11 -13.98
C THR A 295 -4.93 4.98 -15.11
N ARG A 296 -3.78 4.61 -15.70
CA ARG A 296 -3.26 5.27 -16.91
C ARG A 296 -4.21 5.08 -18.10
N TRP A 297 -4.75 3.88 -18.29
CA TRP A 297 -5.76 3.62 -19.32
C TRP A 297 -7.03 4.43 -19.10
N VAL A 298 -7.57 4.43 -17.87
CA VAL A 298 -8.73 5.25 -17.51
C VAL A 298 -8.48 6.73 -17.80
N SER A 299 -7.33 7.27 -17.42
CA SER A 299 -6.95 8.66 -17.69
C SER A 299 -6.83 8.96 -19.19
N ARG A 300 -6.30 8.02 -19.98
CA ARG A 300 -6.20 8.16 -21.45
C ARG A 300 -7.55 8.27 -22.14
N ILE A 301 -8.57 7.60 -21.61
CA ILE A 301 -9.94 7.64 -22.16
C ILE A 301 -10.72 8.84 -21.59
N ALA A 302 -10.61 9.10 -20.29
CA ALA A 302 -11.37 10.16 -19.63
C ALA A 302 -10.98 11.56 -20.13
N THR A 303 -9.69 11.81 -20.40
CA THR A 303 -9.21 13.13 -20.86
C THR A 303 -9.87 13.59 -22.17
N PRO A 304 -9.85 12.80 -23.28
CA PRO A 304 -10.52 13.16 -24.51
C PRO A 304 -12.05 13.11 -24.36
N LEU A 305 -12.59 12.21 -23.56
CA LEU A 305 -14.04 12.14 -23.33
C LEU A 305 -14.59 13.43 -22.73
N ILE A 306 -13.93 13.98 -21.70
CA ILE A 306 -14.31 15.27 -21.10
C ILE A 306 -14.28 16.39 -22.14
N LEU A 307 -13.24 16.43 -22.97
CA LEU A 307 -13.14 17.42 -24.04
C LEU A 307 -14.26 17.25 -25.08
N ILE A 308 -14.55 16.02 -25.52
CA ILE A 308 -15.60 15.74 -26.51
C ILE A 308 -16.98 16.12 -25.96
N VAL A 309 -17.30 15.71 -24.73
CA VAL A 309 -18.57 16.06 -24.08
C VAL A 309 -18.71 17.57 -23.96
N TRP A 310 -17.64 18.27 -23.58
CA TRP A 310 -17.63 19.73 -23.53
C TRP A 310 -17.79 20.38 -24.90
N LEU A 311 -17.09 19.89 -25.94
CA LEU A 311 -17.21 20.40 -27.31
C LEU A 311 -18.64 20.23 -27.84
N VAL A 312 -19.26 19.07 -27.61
CA VAL A 312 -20.64 18.79 -28.00
C VAL A 312 -21.60 19.72 -27.27
N ALA A 313 -21.48 19.85 -25.95
CA ALA A 313 -22.31 20.76 -25.16
C ALA A 313 -22.16 22.21 -25.64
N PHE A 314 -20.93 22.65 -25.88
CA PHE A 314 -20.63 24.02 -26.29
C PHE A 314 -21.04 24.33 -27.73
N ALA A 315 -21.11 23.32 -28.60
CA ALA A 315 -21.61 23.46 -29.98
C ALA A 315 -23.13 23.68 -30.04
N TYR A 316 -23.90 23.12 -29.08
CA TYR A 316 -25.35 23.33 -29.00
C TYR A 316 -25.74 24.71 -28.45
N GLU A 317 -24.79 25.45 -27.90
CA GLU A 317 -25.02 26.76 -27.32
C GLU A 317 -25.33 27.80 -28.40
N ARG A 318 -26.43 28.54 -28.22
CA ARG A 318 -26.88 29.54 -29.19
C ARG A 318 -26.20 30.88 -28.95
N PRO A 319 -25.89 31.65 -30.02
CA PRO A 319 -25.34 32.99 -29.87
C PRO A 319 -26.34 33.88 -29.09
N PRO A 320 -25.93 34.51 -27.98
CA PRO A 320 -26.85 35.23 -27.11
C PRO A 320 -27.27 36.60 -27.68
N ILE A 321 -26.41 37.30 -28.42
CA ILE A 321 -26.70 38.63 -28.97
C ILE A 321 -26.06 38.83 -30.35
N ASP A 322 -24.72 38.84 -30.40
CA ASP A 322 -23.94 39.07 -31.62
C ASP A 322 -23.28 37.77 -32.04
N GLU A 323 -23.67 37.26 -33.20
CA GLU A 323 -23.15 36.01 -33.73
C GLU A 323 -21.66 36.09 -34.03
N VAL A 324 -21.17 37.17 -34.64
CA VAL A 324 -19.75 37.25 -35.04
C VAL A 324 -18.84 37.27 -33.82
N ALA A 325 -19.17 38.10 -32.83
CA ALA A 325 -18.41 38.19 -31.59
C ALA A 325 -18.47 36.88 -30.79
N PHE A 326 -19.65 36.24 -30.72
CA PHE A 326 -19.80 34.94 -30.06
C PHE A 326 -18.98 33.85 -30.74
N ARG A 327 -19.02 33.74 -32.07
CA ARG A 327 -18.24 32.74 -32.82
C ARG A 327 -16.74 32.95 -32.65
N GLY A 328 -16.28 34.21 -32.60
CA GLY A 328 -14.89 34.54 -32.29
C GLY A 328 -14.44 34.04 -30.92
N LEU A 329 -15.25 34.28 -29.88
CA LEU A 329 -14.99 33.79 -28.52
C LEU A 329 -15.13 32.27 -28.41
N GLN A 330 -16.08 31.67 -29.13
CA GLN A 330 -16.25 30.22 -29.19
C GLN A 330 -15.01 29.56 -29.80
N ALA A 331 -14.49 30.10 -30.91
CA ALA A 331 -13.25 29.60 -31.53
C ALA A 331 -12.05 29.73 -30.58
N LEU A 332 -11.90 30.87 -29.91
CA LEU A 332 -10.84 31.09 -28.92
C LEU A 332 -10.93 30.09 -27.75
N ALA A 333 -12.13 29.92 -27.19
CA ALA A 333 -12.39 28.98 -26.11
C ALA A 333 -12.09 27.53 -26.53
N VAL A 334 -12.42 27.13 -27.76
CA VAL A 334 -12.09 25.80 -28.29
C VAL A 334 -10.58 25.61 -28.38
N VAL A 335 -9.83 26.58 -28.91
CA VAL A 335 -8.36 26.53 -28.99
C VAL A 335 -7.74 26.39 -27.60
N ILE A 336 -8.17 27.22 -26.64
CA ILE A 336 -7.67 27.16 -25.27
C ILE A 336 -8.08 25.84 -24.60
N GLY A 337 -9.30 25.35 -24.81
CA GLY A 337 -9.78 24.09 -24.26
C GLY A 337 -9.00 22.88 -24.78
N ILE A 338 -8.58 22.90 -26.05
CA ILE A 338 -7.66 21.91 -26.63
C ILE A 338 -6.29 22.00 -25.94
N ILE A 339 -5.74 23.21 -25.74
CA ILE A 339 -4.45 23.40 -25.06
C ILE A 339 -4.52 22.87 -23.61
N ILE A 340 -5.57 23.19 -22.85
CA ILE A 340 -5.79 22.70 -21.49
C ILE A 340 -5.82 21.17 -21.47
N SER A 341 -6.56 20.56 -22.40
CA SER A 341 -6.69 19.11 -22.50
C SER A 341 -5.38 18.44 -22.91
N TRP A 342 -4.63 19.06 -23.82
CA TRP A 342 -3.30 18.61 -24.24
C TRP A 342 -2.28 18.67 -23.09
N LEU A 343 -2.22 19.80 -22.38
CA LEU A 343 -1.39 19.96 -21.17
C LEU A 343 -1.79 18.93 -20.11
N SER A 344 -3.08 18.74 -19.87
CA SER A 344 -3.58 17.75 -18.92
C SER A 344 -3.27 16.29 -19.31
N TYR A 345 -3.10 16.01 -20.60
CA TYR A 345 -2.76 14.68 -21.09
C TYR A 345 -1.25 14.39 -21.00
N PHE A 346 -0.42 15.30 -21.52
CA PHE A 346 1.03 15.08 -21.64
C PHE A 346 1.81 15.54 -20.41
N ARG A 347 1.39 16.63 -19.76
CA ARG A 347 2.11 17.21 -18.61
C ARG A 347 1.58 16.62 -17.31
N TRP A 348 2.42 16.62 -16.27
CA TRP A 348 2.10 16.12 -14.92
C TRP A 348 1.67 14.64 -14.93
N GLN A 349 2.52 13.78 -15.50
CA GLN A 349 2.39 12.33 -15.40
C GLN A 349 3.13 11.83 -14.14
N THR A 350 2.65 10.75 -13.54
CA THR A 350 3.26 10.14 -12.34
C THR A 350 4.76 9.90 -12.54
N PRO A 351 5.64 10.50 -11.69
CA PRO A 351 7.09 10.49 -11.88
C PRO A 351 7.71 9.18 -11.39
N VAL A 352 7.66 8.14 -12.22
CA VAL A 352 8.09 6.80 -11.80
C VAL A 352 9.59 6.65 -11.64
N GLY A 353 10.40 7.39 -12.40
CA GLY A 353 11.85 7.44 -12.17
C GLY A 353 12.15 7.89 -10.74
N ALA A 354 11.58 9.02 -10.32
CA ALA A 354 11.79 9.54 -8.96
C ALA A 354 11.36 8.57 -7.85
N ILE A 355 10.24 7.85 -8.04
CA ILE A 355 9.77 6.83 -7.09
C ILE A 355 10.75 5.66 -7.03
N GLN A 356 11.19 5.17 -8.19
CA GLN A 356 12.15 4.07 -8.28
C GLN A 356 13.50 4.42 -7.66
N ASP A 357 13.99 5.63 -7.92
CA ASP A 357 15.25 6.15 -7.37
C ASP A 357 15.18 6.27 -5.85
N LYS A 358 14.04 6.76 -5.31
CA LYS A 358 13.82 6.90 -3.86
C LYS A 358 13.54 5.58 -3.14
N LEU A 359 12.93 4.61 -3.82
CA LEU A 359 12.83 3.24 -3.33
C LEU A 359 14.21 2.59 -3.17
N GLY A 360 15.18 2.93 -4.02
CA GLY A 360 16.58 2.52 -3.85
C GLY A 360 16.75 1.00 -3.81
N ALA A 361 16.01 0.26 -4.64
CA ALA A 361 15.94 -1.22 -4.62
C ALA A 361 17.30 -1.93 -4.82
N GLU A 362 18.32 -1.22 -5.27
CA GLU A 362 19.70 -1.71 -5.39
C GLU A 362 20.41 -1.81 -4.04
N SER A 363 20.00 -1.00 -3.05
CA SER A 363 20.58 -0.96 -1.71
C SER A 363 20.03 -2.02 -0.75
N TRP A 364 19.00 -2.75 -1.18
CA TRP A 364 18.34 -3.76 -0.36
C TRP A 364 19.19 -5.02 -0.29
N VAL A 365 19.35 -5.56 0.92
CA VAL A 365 19.98 -6.87 1.10
C VAL A 365 19.03 -7.92 0.55
N ARG A 366 19.53 -8.77 -0.36
CA ARG A 366 18.74 -9.79 -1.06
C ARG A 366 18.97 -11.15 -0.45
N TYR A 367 17.99 -12.04 -0.60
CA TYR A 367 18.15 -13.44 -0.21
C TYR A 367 19.40 -14.08 -0.84
N ALA A 368 19.66 -13.78 -2.12
CA ALA A 368 20.83 -14.27 -2.84
C ALA A 368 22.17 -13.87 -2.21
N SER A 369 22.22 -12.80 -1.41
CA SER A 369 23.45 -12.37 -0.71
C SER A 369 23.72 -13.12 0.60
N LEU A 370 22.75 -13.89 1.10
CA LEU A 370 22.93 -14.70 2.31
C LEU A 370 23.71 -15.99 2.06
N ASP A 371 23.80 -16.45 0.80
CA ASP A 371 24.57 -17.65 0.44
C ASP A 371 24.18 -18.89 1.29
N VAL A 372 22.85 -19.07 1.44
CA VAL A 372 22.24 -20.02 2.38
C VAL A 372 22.64 -21.46 2.08
N ASP A 373 22.77 -21.80 0.80
CA ASP A 373 23.21 -23.10 0.32
C ASP A 373 24.62 -23.44 0.81
N ASN A 374 25.58 -22.53 0.68
CA ASN A 374 26.94 -22.73 1.19
C ASN A 374 26.96 -22.77 2.72
N ALA A 375 26.21 -21.89 3.39
CA ALA A 375 26.14 -21.87 4.85
C ALA A 375 25.59 -23.20 5.42
N VAL A 376 24.54 -23.75 4.80
CA VAL A 376 23.98 -25.05 5.17
C VAL A 376 24.95 -26.19 4.84
N ALA A 377 25.60 -26.17 3.68
CA ALA A 377 26.54 -27.20 3.28
C ALA A 377 27.74 -27.27 4.24
N ASP A 378 28.29 -26.12 4.63
CA ASP A 378 29.35 -26.02 5.64
C ASP A 378 28.90 -26.59 6.98
N GLN A 379 27.69 -26.23 7.41
CA GLN A 379 27.14 -26.72 8.65
C GLN A 379 26.94 -28.24 8.66
N VAL A 380 26.32 -28.79 7.62
CA VAL A 380 26.11 -30.24 7.47
C VAL A 380 27.44 -31.01 7.41
N ARG A 381 28.45 -30.45 6.73
CA ARG A 381 29.79 -31.04 6.68
C ARG A 381 30.39 -31.14 8.09
N ARG A 382 30.34 -30.05 8.86
CA ARG A 382 30.84 -30.02 10.25
C ARG A 382 30.09 -30.99 11.15
N ASP A 383 28.76 -31.00 11.07
CA ASP A 383 27.94 -31.88 11.89
C ASP A 383 28.22 -33.36 11.61
N LYS A 384 28.47 -33.70 10.35
CA LYS A 384 28.88 -35.05 9.94
C LYS A 384 30.24 -35.44 10.52
N GLU A 385 31.24 -34.56 10.42
CA GLU A 385 32.59 -34.80 10.97
C GLU A 385 32.50 -35.11 12.48
N ARG A 386 31.75 -34.32 13.24
CA ARG A 386 31.55 -34.51 14.69
C ARG A 386 30.83 -35.80 15.07
N LEU A 387 29.77 -36.15 14.35
CA LEU A 387 29.07 -37.42 14.59
C LEU A 387 29.96 -38.64 14.30
N VAL A 388 30.87 -38.53 13.32
CA VAL A 388 31.85 -39.58 13.00
C VAL A 388 32.92 -39.68 14.08
N GLU A 389 33.48 -38.55 14.54
CA GLU A 389 34.46 -38.50 15.65
C GLU A 389 33.88 -39.13 16.92
N TYR A 390 32.67 -38.75 17.31
CA TYR A 390 32.00 -39.33 18.48
C TYR A 390 31.78 -40.84 18.34
N ARG A 391 31.38 -41.32 17.16
CA ARG A 391 31.23 -42.76 16.88
C ARG A 391 32.56 -43.50 16.98
N ALA A 392 33.66 -42.90 16.53
CA ALA A 392 34.99 -43.49 16.65
C ALA A 392 35.43 -43.58 18.13
N LEU A 393 35.20 -42.52 18.90
CA LEU A 393 35.51 -42.47 20.34
C LEU A 393 34.69 -43.46 21.19
N THR A 394 33.45 -43.75 20.77
CA THR A 394 32.55 -44.67 21.50
C THR A 394 32.73 -46.14 21.13
N ARG A 395 33.32 -46.47 19.98
CA ARG A 395 33.64 -47.87 19.57
C ARG A 395 34.98 -48.38 20.12
N GLY A 396 35.85 -47.49 20.60
CA GLY A 396 37.16 -47.83 21.18
C GLY A 396 37.13 -48.22 22.67
N ARG A 397 35.93 -48.34 23.26
CA ARG A 397 35.62 -48.93 24.56
C ARG A 397 34.68 -50.09 24.33
#